data_AF-A0A937CBI7-F1
#
_entry.id   AF-A0A937CBI7-F1
#
_cell.length_a   1.000
_cell.length_b   1.000
_cell.length_c   1.000
_cell.angle_alpha   90.00
_cell.angle_beta   90.00
_cell.angle_gamma   90.00
#
_symmetry.space_group_name_H-M   'P 1'
#
loop_
_entity.id
_entity.type
_entity.pdbx_description
1 polymer ?
#
loop_
_entity_poly.entity_id
_entity_poly.type
_entity_poly.pdbx_seq_one_letter_code
_entity_poly.pdbx_strand_id
1 'polypeptide(L)'
;MRFTFFLLCIIFSSNQLHAQKDSADKIFAFKITGYIKSPSDSIAIVQVLKPASLPVAILDKQLAVLNHCYKTGTPLDTATIGWGRCNLIKGAYYYFGIRLKKQQQASEGDLLYVKVKVPYMYDGLLINVMNHAIGFTNVYGDNFVEINAVFTNTKKDELNLLDSMVSDIRLTGSEMLKQMPDYNKPVKGGIYNGKKLFDAMQAVTRNELELFLKYISARPKNYAGNSWKISEIFATWMDGATPTVVEN
;
A
#
# COMPACT_ATOMS: atom_id res chain seq x y z
N MET A 1 -64.68 46.46 -8.56
CA MET A 1 -63.62 46.65 -7.53
C MET A 1 -63.67 45.44 -6.60
N ARG A 2 -62.64 44.65 -6.31
CA ARG A 2 -61.23 44.53 -6.74
C ARG A 2 -60.90 43.04 -6.58
N PHE A 3 -60.34 42.43 -7.61
CA PHE A 3 -59.77 41.07 -7.56
C PHE A 3 -58.44 41.13 -6.78
N THR A 4 -58.32 40.34 -5.72
CA THR A 4 -57.07 40.23 -4.95
C THR A 4 -56.26 39.06 -5.49
N PHE A 5 -55.21 39.39 -6.25
CA PHE A 5 -54.23 38.46 -6.80
C PHE A 5 -53.40 37.83 -5.66
N PHE A 6 -53.42 36.51 -5.54
CA PHE A 6 -52.49 35.75 -4.70
C PHE A 6 -51.22 35.48 -5.52
N LEU A 7 -50.15 36.25 -5.28
CA LEU A 7 -48.86 36.05 -5.92
C LEU A 7 -48.07 34.98 -5.14
N LEU A 8 -48.03 33.77 -5.68
CA LEU A 8 -47.21 32.66 -5.17
C LEU A 8 -45.77 32.87 -5.64
N CYS A 9 -44.93 33.52 -4.82
CA CYS A 9 -43.49 33.58 -5.05
C CYS A 9 -42.86 32.20 -4.78
N ILE A 10 -42.71 31.40 -5.83
CA ILE A 10 -41.87 30.20 -5.81
C ILE A 10 -40.41 30.67 -5.74
N ILE A 11 -39.87 30.70 -4.51
CA ILE A 11 -38.43 30.78 -4.29
C ILE A 11 -37.86 29.46 -4.79
N PHE A 12 -37.33 29.46 -6.01
CA PHE A 12 -36.41 28.42 -6.45
C PHE A 12 -35.16 28.50 -5.57
N SER A 13 -35.19 27.81 -4.44
CA SER A 13 -33.98 27.39 -3.75
C SER A 13 -33.20 26.58 -4.77
N SER A 14 -32.14 27.17 -5.29
CA SER A 14 -31.09 26.47 -5.99
C SER A 14 -30.53 25.43 -5.03
N ASN A 15 -31.13 24.23 -5.05
CA ASN A 15 -30.47 23.03 -4.63
C ASN A 15 -29.28 22.90 -5.58
N GLN A 16 -28.15 23.50 -5.18
CA GLN A 16 -26.86 23.00 -5.55
C GLN A 16 -26.83 21.57 -5.02
N LEU A 17 -27.31 20.65 -5.86
CA LEU A 17 -26.86 19.29 -5.92
C LEU A 17 -25.34 19.38 -5.90
N HIS A 18 -24.78 19.32 -4.70
CA HIS A 18 -23.38 19.00 -4.54
C HIS A 18 -23.28 17.61 -5.16
N ALA A 19 -22.76 17.57 -6.38
CA ALA A 19 -22.34 16.33 -7.01
C ALA A 19 -21.59 15.56 -5.93
N GLN A 20 -22.16 14.41 -5.55
CA GLN A 20 -21.56 13.48 -4.61
C GLN A 20 -20.12 13.28 -5.08
N LYS A 21 -19.12 13.77 -4.32
CA LYS A 21 -17.72 13.56 -4.66
C LYS A 21 -17.54 12.06 -4.82
N ASP A 22 -17.31 11.62 -6.06
CA ASP A 22 -17.11 10.22 -6.38
C ASP A 22 -16.01 9.67 -5.45
N SER A 23 -16.36 8.64 -4.69
CA SER A 23 -15.45 8.01 -3.73
C SER A 23 -15.48 6.50 -3.92
N ALA A 24 -14.32 5.88 -3.85
CA ALA A 24 -14.16 4.44 -3.95
C ALA A 24 -13.86 3.85 -2.57
N ASP A 25 -14.34 2.64 -2.34
CA ASP A 25 -13.95 1.86 -1.17
C ASP A 25 -12.61 1.16 -1.45
N LYS A 26 -11.63 1.35 -0.57
CA LYS A 26 -10.33 0.65 -0.63
C LYS A 26 -9.97 0.06 0.73
N ILE A 27 -9.28 -1.07 0.73
CA ILE A 27 -8.62 -1.58 1.93
C ILE A 27 -7.25 -0.92 2.00
N PHE A 28 -6.96 -0.26 3.12
CA PHE A 28 -5.71 0.46 3.32
C PHE A 28 -5.07 0.02 4.64
N ALA A 29 -3.77 -0.25 4.61
CA ALA A 29 -2.97 -0.60 5.77
C ALA A 29 -2.36 0.65 6.39
N PHE A 30 -2.51 0.80 7.69
CA PHE A 30 -1.81 1.79 8.49
C PHE A 30 -0.87 1.08 9.45
N LYS A 31 0.37 1.57 9.58
CA LYS A 31 1.25 1.11 10.65
C LYS A 31 0.76 1.66 11.98
N ILE A 32 0.66 0.82 13.00
CA ILE A 32 0.39 1.29 14.36
C ILE A 32 1.65 1.91 14.97
N THR A 33 1.47 2.95 15.78
CA THR A 33 2.55 3.60 16.52
C THR A 33 2.96 2.77 17.73
N GLY A 34 4.02 3.18 18.44
CA GLY A 34 4.38 2.61 19.75
C GLY A 34 3.33 2.83 20.86
N TYR A 35 2.25 3.58 20.63
CA TYR A 35 1.17 3.69 21.61
C TYR A 35 0.30 2.42 21.57
N ILE A 36 0.56 1.55 22.54
CA ILE A 36 -0.19 0.32 22.77
C ILE A 36 -0.55 0.25 24.26
N LYS A 37 -1.84 0.11 24.57
CA LYS A 37 -2.33 -0.15 25.94
C LYS A 37 -3.10 -1.46 25.94
N SER A 38 -2.87 -2.31 26.94
CA SER A 38 -3.57 -3.60 27.05
C SER A 38 -4.42 -3.62 28.31
N PRO A 39 -5.68 -3.14 28.27
CA PRO A 39 -6.58 -3.20 29.43
C PRO A 39 -6.85 -4.62 29.93
N SER A 40 -6.67 -5.63 29.07
CA SER A 40 -6.74 -7.05 29.42
C SER A 40 -5.90 -7.88 28.44
N ASP A 41 -5.68 -9.16 28.75
CA ASP A 41 -4.95 -10.10 27.89
C ASP A 41 -5.61 -10.33 26.51
N SER A 42 -6.89 -9.96 26.37
CA SER A 42 -7.66 -10.17 25.13
C SER A 42 -7.94 -8.89 24.35
N ILE A 43 -7.55 -7.72 24.89
CA ILE A 43 -7.85 -6.41 24.29
C ILE A 43 -6.61 -5.54 24.29
N ALA A 44 -6.27 -5.00 23.12
CA ALA A 44 -5.30 -3.94 22.96
C ALA A 44 -5.96 -2.68 22.39
N ILE A 45 -5.56 -1.53 22.91
CA ILE A 45 -5.81 -0.22 22.32
C ILE A 45 -4.56 0.16 21.56
N VAL A 46 -4.68 0.26 20.24
CA VAL A 46 -3.58 0.65 19.34
C VAL A 46 -3.88 2.01 18.72
N GLN A 47 -2.84 2.73 18.34
CA GLN A 47 -2.95 4.05 17.73
C GLN A 47 -2.39 4.04 16.30
N VAL A 48 -3.06 4.75 15.41
CA VAL A 48 -2.58 5.08 14.07
C VAL A 48 -2.42 6.59 13.94
N LEU A 49 -1.32 7.01 13.32
CA LEU A 49 -1.14 8.39 12.84
C LEU A 49 -1.60 8.48 11.38
N LYS A 50 -2.63 9.30 11.13
CA LYS A 50 -3.13 9.59 9.78
C LYS A 50 -3.03 11.09 9.54
N PRO A 51 -2.00 11.58 8.82
CA PRO A 51 -1.85 13.01 8.58
C PRO A 51 -3.01 13.56 7.75
N ALA A 52 -3.23 14.88 7.85
CA ALA A 52 -4.28 15.58 7.11
C ALA A 52 -4.04 15.54 5.59
N SER A 53 -2.77 15.43 5.16
CA SER A 53 -2.37 15.31 3.76
C SER A 53 -2.79 14.00 3.10
N LEU A 54 -3.05 12.94 3.89
CA LEU A 54 -3.52 11.66 3.36
C LEU A 54 -5.04 11.73 3.18
N PRO A 55 -5.56 11.71 1.93
CA PRO A 55 -6.96 11.99 1.62
C PRO A 55 -7.86 10.77 1.86
N VAL A 56 -7.63 10.05 2.96
CA VAL A 56 -8.43 8.89 3.38
C VAL A 56 -9.22 9.24 4.64
N ALA A 57 -10.47 8.82 4.68
CA ALA A 57 -11.35 9.02 5.84
C ALA A 57 -11.48 7.73 6.66
N ILE A 58 -11.09 7.80 7.93
CA ILE A 58 -11.39 6.77 8.94
C ILE A 58 -12.51 7.33 9.81
N LEU A 59 -13.63 6.62 9.89
CA LEU A 59 -14.81 7.04 10.63
C LEU A 59 -14.83 6.44 12.04
N ASP A 60 -15.63 7.03 12.93
CA ASP A 60 -15.97 6.40 14.21
C ASP A 60 -16.59 5.01 13.95
N LYS A 61 -16.25 4.04 14.81
CA LYS A 61 -16.66 2.62 14.71
C LYS A 61 -16.21 1.90 13.43
N GLN A 62 -15.35 2.49 12.61
CA GLN A 62 -14.80 1.84 11.42
C GLN A 62 -14.09 0.54 11.81
N LEU A 63 -14.46 -0.55 11.16
CA LEU A 63 -13.86 -1.87 11.43
C LEU A 63 -12.44 -1.95 10.89
N ALA A 64 -11.61 -2.68 11.62
CA ALA A 64 -10.22 -2.91 11.26
C ALA A 64 -9.76 -4.33 11.62
N VAL A 65 -8.80 -4.83 10.85
CA VAL A 65 -8.10 -6.10 11.09
C VAL A 65 -6.64 -5.76 11.39
N LEU A 66 -6.11 -6.31 12.48
CA LEU A 66 -4.72 -6.12 12.85
C LEU A 66 -3.91 -7.35 12.45
N ASN A 67 -2.86 -7.13 11.67
CA ASN A 67 -1.90 -8.13 11.24
C ASN A 67 -0.51 -7.75 11.75
N HIS A 68 0.37 -8.73 11.90
CA HIS A 68 1.78 -8.43 12.07
C HIS A 68 2.37 -7.76 10.83
N CYS A 69 3.41 -6.96 11.04
CA CYS A 69 4.28 -6.49 9.94
C CYS A 69 5.30 -7.57 9.60
N TYR A 70 5.66 -7.70 8.31
CA TYR A 70 6.70 -8.63 7.90
C TYR A 70 8.06 -8.23 8.50
N LYS A 71 8.76 -9.19 9.09
CA LYS A 71 10.11 -9.01 9.64
C LYS A 71 11.03 -10.12 9.13
N THR A 72 12.07 -9.73 8.38
CA THR A 72 13.08 -10.65 7.83
C THR A 72 13.69 -11.51 8.94
N GLY A 73 13.77 -12.82 8.69
CA GLY A 73 14.39 -13.77 9.62
C GLY A 73 13.52 -14.18 10.82
N THR A 74 12.28 -13.68 10.91
CA THR A 74 11.31 -14.18 11.89
C THR A 74 10.19 -14.96 11.19
N PRO A 75 9.71 -16.06 11.78
CA PRO A 75 8.55 -16.80 11.26
C PRO A 75 7.22 -16.07 11.50
N LEU A 76 7.24 -14.86 12.08
CA LEU A 76 6.06 -14.02 12.23
C LEU A 76 5.74 -13.43 10.85
N ASP A 77 4.84 -14.12 10.18
CA ASP A 77 4.25 -13.66 8.96
C ASP A 77 3.26 -12.50 9.22
N THR A 78 2.75 -11.86 8.15
CA THR A 78 1.66 -10.88 8.26
C THR A 78 0.32 -11.51 8.65
N ALA A 79 0.34 -12.49 9.55
CA ALA A 79 -0.84 -13.15 10.07
C ALA A 79 -1.71 -12.16 10.83
N THR A 80 -3.01 -12.38 10.72
CA THR A 80 -4.00 -11.66 11.50
C THR A 80 -3.92 -12.05 12.96
N ILE A 81 -3.68 -11.06 13.81
CA ILE A 81 -3.56 -11.20 15.26
C ILE A 81 -4.78 -10.68 16.01
N GLY A 82 -5.64 -9.90 15.36
CA GLY A 82 -6.86 -9.40 15.99
C GLY A 82 -7.76 -8.62 15.05
N TRP A 83 -8.90 -8.18 15.57
CA TRP A 83 -9.83 -7.31 14.86
C TRP A 83 -10.55 -6.40 15.85
N GLY A 84 -11.06 -5.28 15.37
CA GLY A 84 -11.69 -4.31 16.22
C GLY A 84 -12.27 -3.15 15.45
N ARG A 85 -12.39 -2.01 16.12
CA ARG A 85 -12.94 -0.80 15.53
C ARG A 85 -12.31 0.46 16.07
N CYS A 86 -12.41 1.54 15.31
CA CYS A 86 -12.04 2.87 15.79
C CYS A 86 -13.00 3.27 16.90
N ASN A 87 -12.47 3.70 18.04
CA ASN A 87 -13.23 4.11 19.22
C ASN A 87 -13.06 5.60 19.56
N LEU A 88 -11.99 6.22 19.08
CA LEU A 88 -11.65 7.59 19.41
C LEU A 88 -10.77 8.20 18.31
N ILE A 89 -11.08 9.44 17.93
CA ILE A 89 -10.32 10.25 16.99
C ILE A 89 -9.92 11.54 17.70
N LYS A 90 -8.62 11.84 17.74
CA LYS A 90 -8.06 13.07 18.32
C LYS A 90 -7.06 13.69 17.34
N GLY A 91 -7.53 14.65 16.54
CA GLY A 91 -6.72 15.26 15.49
C GLY A 91 -6.25 14.23 14.46
N ALA A 92 -4.93 14.08 14.30
CA ALA A 92 -4.32 13.11 13.40
C ALA A 92 -4.20 11.68 14.00
N TYR A 93 -4.59 11.49 15.26
CA TYR A 93 -4.44 10.21 15.97
C TYR A 93 -5.77 9.46 16.09
N TYR A 94 -5.77 8.21 15.65
CA TYR A 94 -6.93 7.33 15.61
C TYR A 94 -6.67 6.13 16.50
N TYR A 95 -7.58 5.86 17.43
CA TYR A 95 -7.41 4.81 18.43
C TYR A 95 -8.40 3.69 18.17
N PHE A 96 -7.89 2.47 18.12
CA PHE A 96 -8.67 1.28 17.85
C PHE A 96 -8.63 0.33 19.04
N GLY A 97 -9.80 -0.07 19.51
CA GLY A 97 -9.93 -1.20 20.43
C GLY A 97 -9.92 -2.51 19.63
N ILE A 98 -8.86 -3.28 19.77
CA ILE A 98 -8.61 -4.55 19.06
C ILE A 98 -8.78 -5.70 20.04
N ARG A 99 -9.64 -6.65 19.67
CA ARG A 99 -9.71 -7.96 20.30
C ARG A 99 -8.62 -8.85 19.70
N LEU A 100 -7.69 -9.28 20.53
CA LEU A 100 -6.58 -10.14 20.12
C LEU A 100 -7.00 -11.61 20.09
N LYS A 101 -6.41 -12.38 19.18
CA LYS A 101 -6.45 -13.84 19.20
C LYS A 101 -5.62 -14.34 20.39
N LYS A 102 -5.90 -15.56 20.84
CA LYS A 102 -5.18 -16.18 21.97
C LYS A 102 -3.67 -16.16 21.74
N GLN A 103 -2.91 -15.79 22.77
CA GLN A 103 -1.44 -15.76 22.78
C GLN A 103 -0.81 -14.81 21.74
N GLN A 104 -1.57 -13.83 21.24
CA GLN A 104 -1.05 -12.80 20.34
C GLN A 104 -0.88 -11.49 21.09
N GLN A 105 0.08 -10.68 20.64
CA GLN A 105 0.32 -9.35 21.18
C GLN A 105 0.59 -8.37 20.04
N ALA A 106 -0.02 -7.19 20.11
CA ALA A 106 0.27 -6.11 19.18
C ALA A 106 1.68 -5.54 19.43
N SER A 107 2.39 -5.22 18.36
CA SER A 107 3.72 -4.60 18.38
C SER A 107 3.75 -3.35 17.51
N GLU A 108 4.60 -2.39 17.87
CA GLU A 108 4.83 -1.21 17.03
C GLU A 108 5.15 -1.62 15.58
N GLY A 109 4.55 -0.90 14.63
CA GLY A 109 4.71 -1.16 13.20
C GLY A 109 3.76 -2.22 12.63
N ASP A 110 3.02 -2.97 13.46
CA ASP A 110 1.97 -3.88 13.00
C ASP A 110 0.94 -3.16 12.12
N LEU A 111 0.29 -3.91 11.24
CA LEU A 111 -0.51 -3.39 10.14
C LEU A 111 -2.00 -3.45 10.47
N LEU A 112 -2.61 -2.29 10.58
CA LEU A 112 -4.03 -2.12 10.75
C LEU A 112 -4.70 -1.91 9.38
N TYR A 113 -5.35 -2.96 8.88
CA TYR A 113 -6.11 -2.92 7.64
C TYR A 113 -7.52 -2.38 7.88
N VAL A 114 -7.85 -1.30 7.19
CA VAL A 114 -9.12 -0.59 7.33
C VAL A 114 -9.75 -0.41 5.96
N LYS A 115 -11.04 -0.72 5.82
CA LYS A 115 -11.81 -0.33 4.64
C LYS A 115 -12.14 1.15 4.73
N VAL A 116 -11.59 1.98 3.86
CA VAL A 116 -11.72 3.44 3.86
C VAL A 116 -12.34 3.93 2.56
N LYS A 117 -12.96 5.12 2.62
CA LYS A 117 -13.34 5.87 1.42
C LYS A 117 -12.17 6.72 0.96
N VAL A 118 -11.83 6.62 -0.32
CA VAL A 118 -10.81 7.43 -0.99
C VAL A 118 -11.48 8.24 -2.11
N PRO A 119 -11.02 9.48 -2.40
CA PRO A 119 -11.46 10.21 -3.58
C PRO A 119 -11.25 9.37 -4.84
N TYR A 120 -12.12 9.56 -5.84
CA TYR A 120 -11.87 8.98 -7.15
C TYR A 120 -10.49 9.42 -7.65
N MET A 121 -9.68 8.44 -8.01
CA MET A 121 -8.29 8.59 -8.40
C MET A 121 -7.96 7.57 -9.48
N TYR A 122 -6.85 7.77 -10.18
CA TYR A 122 -6.33 6.75 -11.07
C TYR A 122 -5.94 5.50 -10.26
N ASP A 123 -6.63 4.39 -10.53
CA ASP A 123 -6.44 3.11 -9.83
C ASP A 123 -5.33 2.28 -10.50
N GLY A 124 -4.09 2.73 -10.30
CA GLY A 124 -2.89 2.13 -10.86
C GLY A 124 -2.32 0.94 -10.08
N LEU A 125 -1.19 0.40 -10.54
CA LEU A 125 -0.50 -0.68 -9.84
C LEU A 125 0.13 -0.22 -8.51
N LEU A 126 0.66 1.00 -8.48
CA LEU A 126 1.36 1.52 -7.31
C LEU A 126 0.41 1.74 -6.13
N ILE A 127 -0.81 2.22 -6.35
CA ILE A 127 -1.80 2.34 -5.27
C ILE A 127 -2.15 0.97 -4.68
N ASN A 128 -2.30 -0.05 -5.53
CA ASN A 128 -2.63 -1.39 -5.09
C ASN A 128 -1.53 -1.99 -4.20
N VAL A 129 -0.26 -1.74 -4.54
CA VAL A 129 0.87 -2.12 -3.69
C VAL A 129 0.91 -1.31 -2.39
N MET A 130 0.77 0.02 -2.48
CA MET A 130 0.84 0.92 -1.32
C MET A 130 -0.30 0.75 -0.32
N ASN A 131 -1.45 0.23 -0.76
CA ASN A 131 -2.54 -0.17 0.13
C ASN A 131 -2.11 -1.17 1.20
N HIS A 132 -0.98 -1.86 1.02
CA HIS A 132 -0.39 -2.77 2.00
C HIS A 132 0.77 -2.15 2.80
N ALA A 133 0.88 -0.81 2.81
CA ALA A 133 2.00 -0.07 3.43
C ALA A 133 3.37 -0.53 2.90
N ILE A 134 3.42 -0.88 1.61
CA ILE A 134 4.64 -1.25 0.90
C ILE A 134 5.17 0.01 0.21
N GLY A 135 6.38 0.42 0.57
CA GLY A 135 7.11 1.51 -0.09
C GLY A 135 8.23 1.00 -0.98
N PHE A 136 8.66 1.82 -1.93
CA PHE A 136 9.81 1.51 -2.78
C PHE A 136 10.85 2.63 -2.73
N THR A 137 12.11 2.24 -2.57
CA THR A 137 13.26 3.12 -2.70
C THR A 137 14.13 2.70 -3.88
N ASN A 138 14.90 3.64 -4.40
CA ASN A 138 16.01 3.35 -5.32
C ASN A 138 17.15 2.64 -4.56
N VAL A 139 18.20 2.22 -5.27
CA VAL A 139 19.37 1.55 -4.68
C VAL A 139 20.10 2.42 -3.63
N TYR A 140 19.97 3.74 -3.72
CA TYR A 140 20.55 4.72 -2.80
C TYR A 140 19.70 4.99 -1.55
N GLY A 141 18.46 4.51 -1.50
CA GLY A 141 17.54 4.68 -0.38
C GLY A 141 16.52 5.82 -0.52
N ASP A 142 16.49 6.53 -1.66
CA ASP A 142 15.48 7.58 -1.90
C ASP A 142 14.14 6.97 -2.31
N ASN A 143 13.04 7.49 -1.76
CA ASN A 143 11.70 7.06 -2.13
C ASN A 143 11.40 7.38 -3.61
N PHE A 144 10.84 6.42 -4.35
CA PHE A 144 10.32 6.71 -5.69
C PHE A 144 9.08 7.60 -5.65
N VAL A 145 8.23 7.41 -4.64
CA VAL A 145 6.95 8.09 -4.55
C VAL A 145 6.47 8.13 -3.10
N GLU A 146 6.04 9.32 -2.69
CA GLU A 146 5.38 9.53 -1.40
C GLU A 146 3.92 9.05 -1.44
N ILE A 147 3.45 8.48 -0.33
CA ILE A 147 2.12 7.84 -0.26
C ILE A 147 0.97 8.78 -0.64
N ASN A 148 1.09 10.07 -0.35
CA ASN A 148 0.05 11.06 -0.66
C ASN A 148 -0.02 11.36 -2.17
N ALA A 149 1.12 11.29 -2.88
CA ALA A 149 1.20 11.63 -4.29
C ALA A 149 0.44 10.61 -5.15
N VAL A 150 0.36 9.36 -4.71
CA VAL A 150 -0.35 8.30 -5.45
C VAL A 150 -1.84 8.61 -5.61
N PHE A 151 -2.47 9.33 -4.69
CA PHE A 151 -3.88 9.73 -4.79
C PHE A 151 -4.13 10.82 -5.84
N THR A 152 -3.07 11.49 -6.31
CA THR A 152 -3.14 12.56 -7.31
C THR A 152 -2.47 12.19 -8.64
N ASN A 153 -1.76 11.07 -8.69
CA ASN A 153 -1.05 10.63 -9.88
C ASN A 153 -2.03 10.34 -11.03
N THR A 154 -1.61 10.68 -12.24
CA THR A 154 -2.24 10.22 -13.47
C THR A 154 -1.61 8.91 -13.94
N LYS A 155 -2.20 8.28 -14.95
CA LYS A 155 -1.58 7.15 -15.65
C LYS A 155 -0.18 7.48 -16.17
N LYS A 156 0.02 8.70 -16.67
CA LYS A 156 1.33 9.14 -17.18
C LYS A 156 2.37 9.22 -16.06
N ASP A 157 1.97 9.74 -14.89
CA ASP A 157 2.86 9.86 -13.74
C ASP A 157 3.28 8.48 -13.23
N GLU A 158 2.34 7.53 -13.14
CA GLU A 158 2.67 6.14 -12.79
C GLU A 158 3.64 5.52 -13.80
N LEU A 159 3.40 5.67 -15.11
CA LEU A 159 4.32 5.13 -16.13
C LEU A 159 5.74 5.70 -16.01
N ASN A 160 5.88 6.99 -15.71
CA ASN A 160 7.19 7.62 -15.46
C ASN A 160 7.89 7.08 -14.21
N LEU A 161 7.12 6.80 -13.15
CA LEU A 161 7.63 6.17 -11.93
C LEU A 161 8.11 4.75 -12.20
N LEU A 162 7.35 3.97 -12.96
CA LEU A 162 7.73 2.62 -13.36
C LEU A 162 9.00 2.61 -14.23
N ASP A 163 9.15 3.57 -15.14
CA ASP A 163 10.37 3.71 -15.93
C ASP A 163 11.59 4.03 -15.07
N SER A 164 11.40 4.85 -14.04
CA SER A 164 12.46 5.18 -13.08
C SER A 164 12.86 3.96 -12.25
N MET A 165 11.90 3.13 -11.84
CA MET A 165 12.16 1.86 -11.16
C MET A 165 12.89 0.85 -12.06
N VAL A 166 12.49 0.73 -13.34
CA VAL A 166 13.21 -0.10 -14.33
C VAL A 166 14.64 0.39 -14.50
N SER A 167 14.86 1.70 -14.60
CA SER A 167 16.19 2.29 -14.70
C SER A 167 17.07 1.92 -13.50
N ASP A 168 16.53 2.00 -12.28
CA ASP A 168 17.23 1.60 -11.05
C ASP A 168 17.59 0.11 -11.01
N ILE A 169 16.69 -0.78 -11.45
CA ILE A 169 16.95 -2.22 -11.58
C ILE A 169 18.11 -2.47 -12.56
N ARG A 170 18.08 -1.81 -13.73
CA ARG A 170 19.13 -1.95 -14.76
C ARG A 170 20.48 -1.41 -14.29
N LEU A 171 20.47 -0.26 -13.62
CA LEU A 171 21.65 0.34 -13.00
C LEU A 171 22.26 -0.63 -11.98
N THR A 172 21.42 -1.17 -11.08
CA THR A 172 21.86 -2.11 -10.05
C THR A 172 22.48 -3.36 -10.68
N GLY A 173 21.83 -3.95 -11.70
CA GLY A 173 22.39 -5.09 -12.43
C GLY A 173 23.76 -4.79 -13.06
N SER A 174 23.92 -3.60 -13.66
CA SER A 174 25.19 -3.17 -14.27
C SER A 174 26.31 -3.03 -13.23
N GLU A 175 26.02 -2.42 -12.09
CA GLU A 175 27.01 -2.19 -11.03
C GLU A 175 27.36 -3.49 -10.28
N MET A 176 26.38 -4.35 -10.01
CA MET A 176 26.62 -5.64 -9.36
C MET A 176 27.43 -6.59 -10.24
N LEU A 177 27.25 -6.56 -11.56
CA LEU A 177 28.08 -7.34 -12.48
C LEU A 177 29.56 -6.95 -12.39
N LYS A 178 29.87 -5.65 -12.22
CA LYS A 178 31.25 -5.17 -12.07
C LYS A 178 31.84 -5.54 -10.71
N GLN A 179 31.06 -5.40 -9.65
CA GLN A 179 31.53 -5.57 -8.27
C GLN A 179 31.62 -7.04 -7.84
N MET A 180 30.71 -7.88 -8.33
CA MET A 180 30.56 -9.27 -7.87
C MET A 180 30.20 -10.23 -9.01
N PRO A 181 31.01 -10.34 -10.08
CA PRO A 181 30.69 -11.12 -11.28
C PRO A 181 30.39 -12.60 -11.01
N ASP A 182 30.95 -13.18 -9.95
CA ASP A 182 30.74 -14.58 -9.56
C ASP A 182 29.30 -14.89 -9.12
N TYR A 183 28.52 -13.85 -8.77
CA TYR A 183 27.10 -13.96 -8.45
C TYR A 183 26.19 -13.86 -9.69
N ASN A 184 26.75 -13.59 -10.87
CA ASN A 184 26.00 -13.56 -12.14
C ASN A 184 25.69 -14.98 -12.64
N LYS A 185 24.95 -15.74 -11.85
CA LYS A 185 24.61 -17.15 -12.10
C LYS A 185 23.31 -17.25 -12.89
N PRO A 186 23.11 -18.36 -13.64
CA PRO A 186 21.83 -18.63 -14.30
C PRO A 186 20.68 -18.73 -13.29
N VAL A 187 19.58 -18.02 -13.59
CA VAL A 187 18.32 -18.11 -12.85
C VAL A 187 17.64 -19.45 -13.13
N LYS A 188 17.02 -20.04 -12.11
CA LYS A 188 16.29 -21.32 -12.23
C LYS A 188 14.79 -21.08 -12.29
N GLY A 189 14.18 -21.42 -13.42
CA GLY A 189 12.73 -21.32 -13.63
C GLY A 189 12.24 -19.91 -14.01
N GLY A 190 10.92 -19.79 -14.14
CA GLY A 190 10.27 -18.52 -14.46
C GLY A 190 10.58 -17.97 -15.86
N ILE A 191 10.30 -16.68 -16.06
CA ILE A 191 10.49 -15.98 -17.35
C ILE A 191 11.96 -15.70 -17.66
N TYR A 192 12.85 -15.81 -16.66
CA TYR A 192 14.30 -15.62 -16.80
C TYR A 192 15.09 -16.93 -16.79
N ASN A 193 14.43 -18.09 -16.90
CA ASN A 193 15.08 -19.39 -16.82
C ASN A 193 16.32 -19.49 -17.75
N GLY A 194 17.47 -19.85 -17.17
CA GLY A 194 18.73 -20.01 -17.88
C GLY A 194 19.47 -18.71 -18.22
N LYS A 195 18.85 -17.54 -18.08
CA LYS A 195 19.54 -16.24 -18.21
C LYS A 195 20.35 -15.97 -16.95
N LYS A 196 21.51 -15.33 -17.10
CA LYS A 196 22.30 -14.89 -15.95
C LYS A 196 21.63 -13.70 -15.25
N LEU A 197 21.63 -13.70 -13.92
CA LEU A 197 20.85 -12.77 -13.10
C LEU A 197 21.09 -11.29 -13.44
N PHE A 198 22.35 -10.83 -13.42
CA PHE A 198 22.67 -9.41 -13.66
C PHE A 198 22.50 -9.01 -15.12
N ASP A 199 22.74 -9.93 -16.06
CA ASP A 199 22.49 -9.68 -17.49
C ASP A 199 20.99 -9.51 -17.75
N ALA A 200 20.17 -10.34 -17.08
CA ALA A 200 18.72 -10.24 -17.15
C ALA A 200 18.20 -8.95 -16.50
N MET A 201 18.75 -8.53 -15.34
CA MET A 201 18.40 -7.26 -14.70
C MET A 201 18.66 -6.05 -15.62
N GLN A 202 19.78 -6.05 -16.36
CA GLN A 202 20.12 -4.99 -17.33
C GLN A 202 19.11 -4.91 -18.49
N ALA A 203 18.41 -6.00 -18.81
CA ALA A 203 17.45 -6.09 -19.90
C ALA A 203 15.99 -5.96 -19.45
N VAL A 204 15.72 -5.77 -18.15
CA VAL A 204 14.36 -5.70 -17.59
C VAL A 204 13.50 -4.69 -18.33
N THR A 205 12.25 -5.05 -18.59
CA THR A 205 11.25 -4.19 -19.22
C THR A 205 10.19 -3.74 -18.23
N ARG A 206 9.44 -2.69 -18.58
CA ARG A 206 8.31 -2.22 -17.78
C ARG A 206 7.26 -3.31 -17.56
N ASN A 207 6.94 -4.08 -18.59
CA ASN A 207 5.95 -5.16 -18.50
C ASN A 207 6.35 -6.22 -17.45
N GLU A 208 7.64 -6.54 -17.33
CA GLU A 208 8.14 -7.49 -16.33
C GLU A 208 8.08 -6.90 -14.91
N LEU A 209 8.36 -5.60 -14.77
CA LEU A 209 8.13 -4.88 -13.51
C LEU A 209 6.64 -4.89 -13.14
N GLU A 210 5.74 -4.66 -14.08
CA GLU A 210 4.30 -4.69 -13.84
C GLU A 210 3.82 -6.07 -13.36
N LEU A 211 4.33 -7.16 -13.95
CA LEU A 211 4.06 -8.54 -13.49
C LEU A 211 4.49 -8.74 -12.03
N PHE A 212 5.68 -8.24 -11.68
CA PHE A 212 6.18 -8.28 -10.32
C PHE A 212 5.30 -7.48 -9.34
N LEU A 213 4.92 -6.25 -9.69
CA LEU A 213 4.07 -5.41 -8.84
C LEU A 213 2.68 -6.02 -8.64
N LYS A 214 2.10 -6.62 -9.69
CA LYS A 214 0.85 -7.41 -9.59
C LYS A 214 1.00 -8.57 -8.61
N TYR A 215 2.11 -9.32 -8.70
CA TYR A 215 2.41 -10.40 -7.78
C TYR A 215 2.50 -9.92 -6.32
N ILE A 216 3.27 -8.86 -6.05
CA ILE A 216 3.40 -8.30 -4.70
C ILE A 216 2.07 -7.83 -4.14
N SER A 217 1.28 -7.13 -4.95
CA SER A 217 -0.06 -6.66 -4.56
C SER A 217 -0.98 -7.83 -4.18
N ALA A 218 -0.96 -8.92 -4.95
CA ALA A 218 -1.77 -10.10 -4.67
C ALA A 218 -1.22 -10.97 -3.52
N ARG A 219 0.09 -10.92 -3.26
CA ARG A 219 0.80 -11.72 -2.23
C ARG A 219 1.65 -10.82 -1.32
N PRO A 220 1.05 -9.85 -0.61
CA PRO A 220 1.80 -8.81 0.12
C PRO A 220 2.49 -9.33 1.37
N LYS A 221 2.23 -10.60 1.76
CA LYS A 221 2.66 -11.21 3.02
C LYS A 221 4.16 -11.05 3.34
N ASN A 222 5.01 -11.06 2.32
CA ASN A 222 6.46 -10.96 2.48
C ASN A 222 7.02 -9.54 2.27
N TYR A 223 6.15 -8.56 2.08
CA TYR A 223 6.52 -7.20 1.71
C TYR A 223 5.83 -6.13 2.57
N ALA A 224 4.62 -6.43 3.05
CA ALA A 224 3.74 -5.47 3.71
C ALA A 224 4.39 -4.81 4.91
N GLY A 225 4.16 -3.50 5.02
CA GLY A 225 4.65 -2.69 6.14
C GLY A 225 6.12 -2.31 6.07
N ASN A 226 6.79 -2.47 4.93
CA ASN A 226 8.20 -2.12 4.76
C ASN A 226 8.43 -1.28 3.49
N SER A 227 9.52 -0.51 3.51
CA SER A 227 10.07 0.12 2.30
C SER A 227 11.20 -0.75 1.78
N TRP A 228 11.16 -1.06 0.48
CA TRP A 228 12.10 -1.97 -0.17
C TRP A 228 12.88 -1.27 -1.26
N LYS A 229 14.18 -1.57 -1.36
CA LYS A 229 14.94 -1.25 -2.56
C LYS A 229 14.41 -2.11 -3.71
N ILE A 230 13.83 -1.47 -4.72
CA ILE A 230 13.10 -2.19 -5.78
C ILE A 230 14.00 -3.21 -6.48
N SER A 231 15.26 -2.87 -6.73
CA SER A 231 16.23 -3.73 -7.41
C SER A 231 16.55 -5.00 -6.62
N GLU A 232 16.66 -4.93 -5.30
CA GLU A 232 16.95 -6.09 -4.44
C GLU A 232 15.79 -7.09 -4.41
N ILE A 233 14.56 -6.59 -4.22
CA ILE A 233 13.38 -7.47 -4.17
C ILE A 233 12.99 -7.99 -5.55
N PHE A 234 13.28 -7.23 -6.63
CA PHE A 234 13.10 -7.71 -8.00
C PHE A 234 14.08 -8.83 -8.31
N ALA A 235 15.37 -8.69 -7.97
CA ALA A 235 16.36 -9.75 -8.13
C ALA A 235 15.99 -11.01 -7.33
N THR A 236 15.46 -10.85 -6.11
CA THR A 236 14.95 -11.97 -5.30
C THR A 236 13.76 -12.66 -5.97
N TRP A 237 12.86 -11.90 -6.59
CA TRP A 237 11.73 -12.45 -7.35
C TRP A 237 12.19 -13.19 -8.61
N MET A 238 13.23 -12.69 -9.29
CA MET A 238 13.87 -13.40 -10.41
C MET A 238 14.44 -14.74 -9.96
N ASP A 239 15.27 -14.75 -8.91
CA ASP A 239 15.88 -15.97 -8.38
C ASP A 239 14.83 -16.97 -7.86
N GLY A 240 13.71 -16.45 -7.33
CA GLY A 240 12.54 -17.23 -6.91
C GLY A 240 11.66 -17.77 -8.04
N ALA A 241 12.16 -17.86 -9.27
CA ALA A 241 11.46 -18.36 -10.46
C ALA A 241 10.25 -17.50 -10.92
N THR A 242 10.26 -16.20 -10.62
CA THR A 242 9.26 -15.20 -11.05
C THR A 242 7.81 -15.66 -10.93
N PRO A 243 7.32 -15.97 -9.71
CA PRO A 243 5.92 -16.35 -9.52
C PRO A 243 5.00 -15.22 -9.99
N THR A 244 3.93 -15.60 -10.69
CA THR A 244 2.90 -14.69 -11.18
C THR A 244 1.55 -15.00 -10.53
N VAL A 245 0.62 -14.07 -10.65
CA VAL A 245 -0.79 -14.29 -10.29
C VAL A 245 -1.49 -14.90 -11.49
N VAL A 246 -2.25 -15.98 -11.28
CA VAL A 246 -3.22 -16.45 -12.29
C VAL A 246 -4.43 -15.53 -12.18
N GLU A 247 -4.57 -14.64 -13.16
CA GLU A 247 -5.79 -13.81 -13.30
C GLU A 247 -6.89 -14.75 -13.83
N ASN A 248 -7.95 -14.95 -13.02
CA ASN A 248 -9.15 -15.72 -13.42
C ASN A 248 -10.15 -14.81 -14.14
#